data_AF-V9IHS0-F1
#
_entry.id   AF-V9IHS0-F1
#
_cell.length_a   1.000
_cell.length_b   1.000
_cell.length_c   1.000
_cell.angle_alpha   90.00
_cell.angle_beta   90.00
_cell.angle_gamma   90.00
#
_symmetry.space_group_name_H-M   'P 1'
#
loop_
_entity.id
_entity.type
_entity.pdbx_description
1 polymer ?
#
loop_
_entity_poly.entity_id
_entity_poly.type
_entity_poly.pdbx_seq_one_letter_code
_entity_poly.pdbx_strand_id
1 'polypeptide(L)'
;MTFKFNKKRIKRLSNLNDIKENCDGILYWMFRDIRIQDFYPLKLPMLWIDNVKKNLPKDVPICQVDAHNIVPCWYASSKQEFSAKTIRNKINTKLDEFLTEFPPVIKHPYTTKEMFEKNNWKIALENVEVDKSVKEITWAKPGYKNGIKELENFLQNRLKRYGDEHNNPLSNAISNLSPWFHFGMISVQRCILEIKEYKKLYKKSVESFMEEAIIRKELSDNFCFYNKKYDLIEGAYPWAIETLNKHRNS
;
A
#
# COMPACT_ATOMS: atom_id res chain seq x y z
N MET A 1 2.90 -27.52 -0.01
CA MET A 1 1.72 -26.71 0.37
C MET A 1 1.28 -25.90 -0.84
N THR A 2 0.05 -26.09 -1.31
CA THR A 2 -0.52 -25.33 -2.42
C THR A 2 -1.14 -24.05 -1.85
N PHE A 3 -0.44 -22.92 -1.95
CA PHE A 3 -1.00 -21.63 -1.53
C PHE A 3 -2.08 -21.19 -2.52
N LYS A 4 -3.32 -21.03 -2.04
CA LYS A 4 -4.45 -20.57 -2.86
C LYS A 4 -4.42 -19.04 -2.96
N PHE A 5 -3.69 -18.52 -3.95
CA PHE A 5 -3.62 -17.09 -4.21
C PHE A 5 -5.01 -16.49 -4.48
N ASN A 6 -5.36 -15.42 -3.75
CA ASN A 6 -6.63 -14.73 -3.93
C ASN A 6 -6.59 -13.83 -5.17
N LYS A 7 -7.19 -14.29 -6.28
CA LYS A 7 -7.26 -13.56 -7.55
C LYS A 7 -7.94 -12.18 -7.45
N LYS A 8 -8.77 -11.94 -6.42
CA LYS A 8 -9.38 -10.62 -6.15
C LYS A 8 -8.34 -9.53 -5.85
N ARG A 9 -7.11 -9.90 -5.45
CA ARG A 9 -6.01 -8.95 -5.29
C ARG A 9 -5.50 -8.36 -6.61
N ILE A 10 -5.85 -8.96 -7.75
CA ILE A 10 -5.41 -8.52 -9.08
C ILE A 10 -6.50 -7.67 -9.72
N LYS A 11 -6.11 -6.48 -10.18
CA LYS A 11 -6.87 -5.64 -11.11
C LYS A 11 -6.22 -5.72 -12.48
N ARG A 12 -6.90 -6.36 -13.43
CA ARG A 12 -6.47 -6.40 -14.83
C ARG A 12 -6.72 -5.02 -15.46
N LEU A 13 -5.71 -4.45 -16.11
CA LEU A 13 -5.80 -3.10 -16.68
C LEU A 13 -5.99 -3.09 -18.20
N SER A 14 -5.72 -4.18 -18.91
CA SER A 14 -5.96 -4.34 -20.35
C SER A 14 -6.84 -5.55 -20.67
N ASN A 15 -7.81 -5.37 -21.57
CA ASN A 15 -8.58 -6.47 -22.16
C ASN A 15 -7.72 -7.12 -23.24
N LEU A 16 -7.38 -8.41 -23.11
CA LEU A 16 -7.00 -9.19 -24.29
C LEU A 16 -8.29 -9.80 -24.81
N ASN A 17 -8.60 -9.53 -26.07
CA ASN A 17 -9.43 -10.43 -26.86
C ASN A 17 -8.59 -11.64 -27.23
N ASP A 18 -9.26 -12.79 -27.28
CA ASP A 18 -8.69 -14.10 -27.54
C ASP A 18 -7.74 -14.11 -28.75
N ILE A 19 -6.67 -14.89 -28.61
CA ILE A 19 -5.78 -15.26 -29.71
C ILE A 19 -6.66 -15.91 -30.79
N LYS A 20 -6.62 -15.43 -32.03
CA LYS A 20 -7.31 -16.09 -33.15
C LYS A 20 -6.82 -17.53 -33.24
N GLU A 21 -7.75 -18.48 -33.30
CA GLU A 21 -7.52 -19.93 -33.18
C GLU A 21 -6.59 -20.56 -34.26
N ASN A 22 -6.01 -19.79 -35.18
CA ASN A 22 -5.15 -20.28 -36.26
C ASN A 22 -4.09 -19.22 -36.68
N CYS A 23 -3.19 -18.83 -35.79
CA CYS A 23 -2.03 -18.00 -36.15
C CYS A 23 -0.72 -18.80 -36.06
N ASP A 24 -0.03 -18.94 -37.20
CA ASP A 24 1.23 -19.66 -37.39
C ASP A 24 2.44 -18.90 -36.78
N GLY A 25 2.43 -18.70 -35.47
CA GLY A 25 3.45 -17.92 -34.76
C GLY A 25 4.00 -18.61 -33.52
N ILE A 26 4.67 -19.75 -33.68
CA ILE A 26 5.30 -20.49 -32.57
C ILE A 26 6.78 -20.06 -32.44
N LEU A 27 7.07 -18.85 -31.94
CA LEU A 27 8.39 -18.50 -31.35
C LEU A 27 8.48 -17.15 -30.61
N TYR A 28 7.39 -16.42 -30.36
CA TYR A 28 7.46 -15.07 -29.72
C TYR A 28 6.97 -15.03 -28.26
N TRP A 29 6.73 -16.19 -27.64
CA TRP A 29 6.05 -16.29 -26.35
C TRP A 29 6.93 -16.00 -25.13
N MET A 30 8.26 -16.16 -25.22
CA MET A 30 9.12 -16.10 -24.02
C MET A 30 9.49 -14.68 -23.53
N PHE A 31 9.07 -13.61 -24.21
CA PHE A 31 9.51 -12.23 -23.88
C PHE A 31 8.38 -11.27 -23.45
N ARG A 32 7.12 -11.74 -23.33
CA ARG A 32 5.95 -10.86 -23.21
C ARG A 32 4.92 -11.25 -22.13
N ASP A 33 5.31 -12.11 -21.20
CA ASP A 33 4.39 -12.67 -20.21
C ASP A 33 4.09 -11.67 -19.08
N ILE A 34 3.09 -10.82 -19.30
CA ILE A 34 2.40 -10.01 -18.28
C ILE A 34 3.27 -8.99 -17.52
N ARG A 35 2.90 -7.71 -17.58
CA ARG A 35 3.47 -6.68 -16.70
C ARG A 35 2.69 -6.62 -15.40
N ILE A 36 3.38 -6.69 -14.27
CA ILE A 36 2.79 -6.61 -12.93
C ILE A 36 3.33 -5.35 -12.24
N GLN A 37 2.43 -4.54 -11.70
CA GLN A 37 2.75 -3.35 -10.90
C GLN A 37 1.99 -3.40 -9.56
N ASP A 38 2.55 -2.78 -8.53
CA ASP A 38 1.83 -2.54 -7.28
C ASP A 38 0.74 -1.45 -7.43
N PHE A 39 -0.04 -1.25 -6.36
CA PHE A 39 -1.09 -0.24 -6.30
C PHE A 39 -0.64 0.95 -5.44
N TYR A 40 -0.78 2.16 -5.99
CA TYR A 40 -0.62 3.39 -5.23
C TYR A 40 -1.57 4.46 -5.79
N PRO A 41 -2.57 4.95 -5.02
CA PRO A 41 -3.69 5.74 -5.56
C PRO A 41 -3.35 7.20 -5.87
N LEU A 42 -2.09 7.61 -5.81
CA LEU A 42 -1.70 8.98 -6.11
C LEU A 42 -1.71 9.23 -7.63
N LYS A 43 -1.99 10.48 -8.00
CA LYS A 43 -2.10 10.94 -9.40
C LYS A 43 -0.88 10.57 -10.25
N LEU A 44 0.34 10.81 -9.75
CA LEU A 44 1.56 10.60 -10.51
C LEU A 44 1.84 9.11 -10.83
N PRO A 45 1.85 8.18 -9.86
CA PRO A 45 1.90 6.75 -10.13
C PRO A 45 0.81 6.26 -11.08
N MET A 46 -0.44 6.70 -10.89
CA MET A 46 -1.55 6.32 -11.76
C MET A 46 -1.36 6.84 -13.19
N LEU A 47 -0.83 8.06 -13.36
CA LEU A 47 -0.45 8.62 -14.67
C LEU A 47 0.64 7.80 -15.35
N TRP A 48 1.67 7.36 -14.60
CA TRP A 48 2.71 6.49 -15.14
C TRP A 48 2.14 5.17 -15.64
N ILE A 49 1.23 4.55 -14.88
CA ILE A 49 0.55 3.32 -15.30
C ILE A 49 -0.26 3.53 -16.58
N ASP A 50 -1.01 4.64 -16.69
CA ASP A 50 -1.76 4.97 -17.90
C ASP A 50 -0.83 5.19 -19.10
N ASN A 51 0.33 5.84 -18.89
CA ASN A 51 1.33 6.03 -19.93
C ASN A 51 1.96 4.70 -20.37
N VAL A 52 2.35 3.84 -19.43
CA VAL A 52 2.86 2.49 -19.75
C VAL A 52 1.81 1.71 -20.53
N LYS A 53 0.56 1.68 -20.06
CA LYS A 53 -0.55 0.99 -20.73
C LYS A 53 -0.75 1.46 -22.18
N LYS A 54 -0.64 2.75 -22.46
CA LYS A 54 -0.77 3.31 -23.83
C LYS A 54 0.38 2.91 -24.75
N ASN A 55 1.58 2.75 -24.20
CA ASN A 55 2.80 2.45 -24.96
C ASN A 55 3.10 0.94 -25.04
N LEU A 56 2.41 0.11 -24.26
CA LEU A 56 2.55 -1.34 -24.35
C LEU A 56 1.90 -1.88 -25.63
N PRO A 57 2.51 -2.89 -26.27
CA PRO A 57 1.86 -3.64 -27.33
C PRO A 57 0.52 -4.24 -26.86
N LYS A 58 -0.48 -4.30 -27.76
CA LYS A 58 -1.84 -4.77 -27.42
C LYS A 58 -1.87 -6.22 -26.91
N ASP A 59 -0.89 -7.02 -27.31
CA ASP A 59 -0.68 -8.41 -26.92
C ASP A 59 -0.01 -8.58 -25.55
N VAL A 60 0.49 -7.51 -24.92
CA VAL A 60 1.12 -7.56 -23.59
C VAL A 60 0.09 -7.15 -22.52
N PRO A 61 -0.38 -8.07 -21.67
CA PRO A 61 -1.29 -7.71 -20.60
C PRO A 61 -0.56 -6.96 -19.48
N ILE A 62 -1.27 -6.02 -18.85
CA ILE A 62 -0.80 -5.33 -17.65
C ILE A 62 -1.79 -5.55 -16.50
N CYS A 63 -1.26 -5.92 -15.35
CA CYS A 63 -1.97 -6.24 -14.13
C CYS A 63 -1.44 -5.37 -12.98
N GLN A 64 -2.37 -4.90 -12.15
CA GLN A 64 -2.06 -4.18 -10.92
C GLN A 64 -2.42 -5.04 -9.72
N VAL A 65 -1.56 -5.11 -8.72
CA VAL A 65 -1.78 -5.87 -7.49
C VAL A 65 -1.76 -4.93 -6.29
N ASP A 66 -2.79 -4.98 -5.47
CA ASP A 66 -2.76 -4.26 -4.19
C ASP A 66 -1.89 -5.04 -3.18
N ALA A 67 -0.63 -4.60 -3.08
CA ALA A 67 0.38 -5.11 -2.16
C ALA A 67 0.51 -4.26 -0.88
N HIS A 68 -0.23 -3.14 -0.79
CA HIS A 68 -0.10 -2.17 0.29
C HIS A 68 -1.23 -2.27 1.32
N ASN A 69 -2.44 -2.64 0.87
CA ASN A 69 -3.60 -2.84 1.72
C ASN A 69 -3.86 -4.31 2.03
N ILE A 70 -4.49 -4.58 3.17
CA ILE A 70 -4.91 -5.92 3.53
C ILE A 70 -6.05 -6.29 2.59
N VAL A 71 -7.10 -5.47 2.53
CA VAL A 71 -8.19 -5.63 1.57
C VAL A 71 -7.92 -4.74 0.35
N PRO A 72 -7.86 -5.29 -0.88
CA PRO A 72 -7.61 -4.47 -2.06
C PRO A 72 -8.57 -3.29 -2.15
N CYS A 73 -8.06 -2.09 -2.46
CA CYS A 73 -8.85 -0.84 -2.38
C CYS A 73 -10.19 -0.91 -3.14
N TRP A 74 -10.18 -1.48 -4.35
CA TRP A 74 -11.38 -1.65 -5.18
C TRP A 74 -12.34 -2.76 -4.71
N TYR A 75 -11.90 -3.65 -3.81
CA TYR A 75 -12.75 -4.63 -3.11
C TYR A 75 -13.22 -4.13 -1.74
N ALA A 76 -12.47 -3.23 -1.10
CA ALA A 76 -12.86 -2.65 0.19
C ALA A 76 -14.18 -1.88 0.05
N SER A 77 -14.31 -1.02 -0.95
CA SER A 77 -15.57 -0.37 -1.35
C SER A 77 -15.57 -0.08 -2.85
N SER A 78 -16.76 0.00 -3.46
CA SER A 78 -16.97 0.40 -4.86
C SER A 78 -17.09 1.92 -5.07
N LYS A 79 -16.97 2.70 -3.99
CA LYS A 79 -17.06 4.16 -4.00
C LYS A 79 -16.21 4.80 -2.90
N GLN A 80 -16.07 6.12 -2.96
CA GLN A 80 -15.54 6.92 -1.85
C GLN A 80 -16.44 6.76 -0.63
N GLU A 81 -15.82 6.45 0.50
CA GLU A 81 -16.49 6.32 1.80
C GLU A 81 -16.47 7.64 2.57
N PHE A 82 -17.57 7.92 3.28
CA PHE A 82 -17.71 9.18 4.00
C PHE A 82 -16.77 9.27 5.21
N SER A 83 -16.59 8.15 5.91
CA SER A 83 -15.87 8.13 7.19
C SER A 83 -15.35 6.74 7.53
N ALA A 84 -14.50 6.65 8.57
CA ALA A 84 -14.06 5.38 9.14
C ALA A 84 -15.25 4.48 9.51
N LYS A 85 -16.36 5.07 9.99
CA LYS A 85 -17.57 4.32 10.33
C LYS A 85 -18.16 3.56 9.14
N THR A 86 -18.18 4.17 7.95
CA THR A 86 -18.86 3.57 6.79
C THR A 86 -17.99 2.50 6.11
N ILE A 87 -16.66 2.66 6.12
CA ILE A 87 -15.75 1.67 5.53
C ILE A 87 -15.45 0.49 6.48
N ARG A 88 -15.48 0.70 7.79
CA ARG A 88 -15.08 -0.30 8.80
C ARG A 88 -15.77 -1.64 8.62
N ASN A 89 -17.09 -1.65 8.54
CA ASN A 89 -17.84 -2.90 8.38
C ASN A 89 -17.52 -3.60 7.05
N LYS A 90 -17.26 -2.83 5.98
CA LYS A 90 -16.93 -3.38 4.66
C LYS A 90 -15.56 -4.03 4.60
N ILE A 91 -14.59 -3.51 5.36
CA ILE A 91 -13.27 -4.11 5.50
C ILE A 91 -13.34 -5.31 6.45
N ASN A 92 -13.92 -5.15 7.63
CA ASN A 92 -13.97 -6.19 8.66
C ASN A 92 -14.63 -7.48 8.18
N THR A 93 -15.72 -7.38 7.41
CA THR A 93 -16.40 -8.55 6.80
C THR A 93 -15.55 -9.31 5.79
N LYS A 94 -14.45 -8.73 5.33
CA LYS A 94 -13.50 -9.34 4.38
C LYS A 94 -12.17 -9.73 5.02
N LEU A 95 -11.90 -9.35 6.27
CA LEU A 95 -10.60 -9.62 6.89
C LEU A 95 -10.27 -11.11 6.95
N ASP A 96 -11.24 -11.97 7.23
CA ASP A 96 -11.01 -13.43 7.27
C ASP A 96 -10.56 -13.99 5.90
N GLU A 97 -10.95 -13.36 4.80
CA GLU A 97 -10.54 -13.74 3.45
C GLU A 97 -9.14 -13.21 3.08
N PHE A 98 -8.76 -12.03 3.57
CA PHE A 98 -7.58 -11.30 3.09
C PHE A 98 -6.42 -11.21 4.07
N LEU A 99 -6.68 -11.21 5.38
CA LEU A 99 -5.68 -11.16 6.45
C LEU A 99 -5.13 -12.57 6.70
N THR A 100 -4.38 -13.07 5.73
CA THR A 100 -3.79 -14.41 5.75
C THR A 100 -2.28 -14.33 5.89
N GLU A 101 -1.65 -15.46 6.24
CA GLU A 101 -0.20 -15.60 6.12
C GLU A 101 0.29 -15.44 4.68
N PHE A 102 1.56 -15.03 4.55
CA PHE A 102 2.22 -14.90 3.26
C PHE A 102 2.88 -16.23 2.86
N PRO A 103 2.75 -16.65 1.59
CA PRO A 103 3.52 -17.80 1.11
C PRO A 103 5.02 -17.43 1.04
N PRO A 104 5.92 -18.41 1.17
CA PRO A 104 7.34 -18.17 0.96
C PRO A 104 7.58 -17.75 -0.49
N VAL A 105 8.54 -16.84 -0.70
CA VAL A 105 9.01 -16.49 -2.05
C VAL A 105 9.78 -17.68 -2.62
N ILE A 106 9.28 -18.25 -3.70
CA ILE A 106 9.89 -19.39 -4.39
C ILE A 106 10.86 -18.85 -5.45
N LYS A 107 12.08 -19.36 -5.47
CA LYS A 107 13.05 -19.02 -6.52
C LYS A 107 12.55 -19.55 -7.85
N HIS A 108 12.62 -18.70 -8.88
CA HIS A 108 12.25 -19.10 -10.22
C HIS A 108 13.19 -20.21 -10.74
N PRO A 109 12.69 -21.25 -11.44
CA PRO A 109 13.52 -22.37 -11.90
C PRO A 109 14.50 -21.96 -13.01
N TYR A 110 14.19 -20.89 -13.74
CA TYR A 110 15.04 -20.34 -14.78
C TYR A 110 15.87 -19.17 -14.23
N THR A 111 17.16 -19.19 -14.52
CA THR A 111 18.12 -18.12 -14.19
C THR A 111 18.48 -17.33 -15.46
N THR A 112 18.96 -16.10 -15.28
CA THR A 112 19.50 -15.27 -16.37
C THR A 112 20.99 -15.04 -16.17
N LYS A 113 21.73 -14.93 -17.29
CA LYS A 113 23.13 -14.48 -17.30
C LYS A 113 23.25 -12.96 -17.39
N GLU A 114 22.15 -12.27 -17.66
CA GLU A 114 22.13 -10.81 -17.67
C GLU A 114 22.45 -10.29 -16.28
N MET A 115 23.50 -9.49 -16.20
CA MET A 115 23.86 -8.76 -14.99
C MET A 115 23.62 -7.29 -15.25
N PHE A 116 22.85 -6.65 -14.37
CA PHE A 116 22.75 -5.21 -14.36
C PHE A 116 24.07 -4.61 -13.88
N GLU A 117 24.47 -3.49 -14.46
CA GLU A 117 25.58 -2.71 -13.94
C GLU A 117 25.30 -2.30 -12.49
N LYS A 118 26.35 -2.22 -11.67
CA LYS A 118 26.19 -1.75 -10.29
C LYS A 118 25.78 -0.29 -10.29
N ASN A 119 24.67 0.02 -9.63
CA ASN A 119 24.23 1.39 -9.44
C ASN A 119 25.28 2.20 -8.67
N ASN A 120 25.62 3.38 -9.18
CA ASN A 120 26.37 4.37 -8.43
C ASN A 120 25.40 5.24 -7.62
N TRP A 121 25.09 4.80 -6.40
CA TRP A 121 24.13 5.47 -5.52
C TRP A 121 24.54 6.88 -5.12
N LYS A 122 25.85 7.17 -5.08
CA LYS A 122 26.35 8.52 -4.75
C LYS A 122 25.95 9.52 -5.85
N ILE A 123 26.22 9.17 -7.11
CA ILE A 123 25.82 9.99 -8.27
C ILE A 123 24.29 10.08 -8.34
N ALA A 124 23.59 8.96 -8.13
CA ALA A 124 22.13 8.95 -8.15
C ALA A 124 21.54 9.93 -7.14
N LEU A 125 22.11 10.03 -5.93
CA LEU A 125 21.69 10.96 -4.89
C LEU A 125 22.08 12.42 -5.20
N GLU A 126 23.26 12.65 -5.77
CA GLU A 126 23.73 13.99 -6.15
C GLU A 126 22.80 14.64 -7.18
N ASN A 127 22.30 13.83 -8.13
CA ASN A 127 21.40 14.24 -9.21
C ASN A 127 19.94 14.46 -8.78
N VAL A 128 19.58 14.18 -7.52
CA VAL A 128 18.22 14.43 -7.04
C VAL A 128 18.04 15.93 -6.80
N GLU A 129 17.16 16.54 -7.57
CA GLU A 129 16.73 17.94 -7.41
C GLU A 129 15.67 18.04 -6.30
N VAL A 130 16.14 18.11 -5.05
CA VAL A 130 15.30 18.28 -3.86
C VAL A 130 15.86 19.34 -2.94
N ASP A 131 15.00 19.87 -2.06
CA ASP A 131 15.44 20.76 -0.98
C ASP A 131 16.37 19.99 -0.01
N LYS A 132 17.66 20.33 -0.03
CA LYS A 132 18.70 19.74 0.82
C LYS A 132 18.81 20.43 2.20
N SER A 133 17.95 21.41 2.50
CA SER A 133 17.92 22.07 3.82
C SER A 133 17.34 21.15 4.91
N VAL A 134 16.43 20.26 4.53
CA VAL A 134 15.85 19.25 5.42
C VAL A 134 16.85 18.12 5.60
N LYS A 135 17.35 17.97 6.83
CA LYS A 135 18.35 16.95 7.17
C LYS A 135 17.72 15.56 7.27
N GLU A 136 18.55 14.55 7.03
CA GLU A 136 18.18 13.15 7.24
C GLU A 136 17.76 12.90 8.69
N ILE A 137 16.71 12.11 8.87
CA ILE A 137 16.26 11.66 10.19
C ILE A 137 17.19 10.57 10.73
N THR A 138 17.61 10.70 11.99
CA THR A 138 18.57 9.76 12.60
C THR A 138 17.90 8.62 13.36
N TRP A 139 16.64 8.80 13.76
CA TRP A 139 15.92 7.83 14.59
C TRP A 139 15.31 6.68 13.76
N ALA A 140 14.93 6.89 12.50
CA ALA A 140 14.31 5.89 11.64
C ALA A 140 15.30 5.39 10.57
N LYS A 141 16.08 4.35 10.90
CA LYS A 141 17.00 3.77 9.91
C LYS A 141 16.22 3.01 8.84
N PRO A 142 16.48 3.23 7.53
CA PRO A 142 15.70 2.62 6.46
C PRO A 142 15.93 1.11 6.35
N GLY A 143 15.04 0.43 5.62
CA GLY A 143 15.14 -0.99 5.25
C GLY A 143 14.32 -1.95 6.12
N TYR A 144 13.94 -3.09 5.53
CA TYR A 144 13.08 -4.11 6.14
C TYR A 144 13.55 -4.54 7.53
N LYS A 145 14.85 -4.82 7.70
CA LYS A 145 15.42 -5.27 8.98
C LYS A 145 15.20 -4.26 10.11
N ASN A 146 15.29 -2.96 9.81
CA ASN A 146 15.08 -1.92 10.82
C ASN A 146 13.58 -1.70 11.10
N GLY A 147 12.71 -1.87 10.09
CA GLY A 147 11.26 -1.87 10.31
C GLY A 147 10.79 -3.01 11.22
N ILE A 148 11.38 -4.21 11.07
CA ILE A 148 11.11 -5.35 11.95
C ILE A 148 11.58 -5.06 13.38
N LYS A 149 12.80 -4.55 13.55
CA LYS A 149 13.31 -4.16 14.87
C LYS A 149 12.41 -3.14 15.57
N GLU A 150 11.89 -2.16 14.83
CA GLU A 150 10.99 -1.17 15.42
C GLU A 150 9.62 -1.76 15.76
N LEU A 151 9.11 -2.71 14.96
CA LEU A 151 7.92 -3.47 15.30
C LEU A 151 8.13 -4.27 16.60
N GLU A 152 9.23 -5.01 16.73
CA GLU A 152 9.57 -5.78 17.93
C GLU A 152 9.66 -4.86 19.16
N ASN A 153 10.34 -3.73 19.03
CA ASN A 153 10.45 -2.71 20.06
C ASN A 153 9.07 -2.16 20.47
N PHE A 154 8.20 -1.87 19.49
CA PHE A 154 6.82 -1.44 19.76
C PHE A 154 6.04 -2.51 20.53
N LEU A 155 6.07 -3.75 20.06
CA LEU A 155 5.35 -4.88 20.67
C LEU A 155 5.77 -5.12 22.13
N GLN A 156 7.08 -5.09 22.40
CA GLN A 156 7.62 -5.39 23.72
C GLN A 156 7.46 -4.23 24.70
N ASN A 157 7.67 -2.98 24.24
CA ASN A 157 7.88 -1.85 25.15
C ASN A 157 6.73 -0.83 25.16
N ARG A 158 5.90 -0.77 24.12
CA ARG A 158 4.93 0.32 23.94
C ARG A 158 3.49 -0.13 23.70
N LEU A 159 3.27 -1.31 23.11
CA LEU A 159 1.94 -1.80 22.76
C LEU A 159 0.99 -1.79 23.96
N LYS A 160 1.44 -2.17 25.17
CA LYS A 160 0.62 -2.14 26.38
C LYS A 160 -0.05 -0.77 26.61
N ARG A 161 0.67 0.33 26.38
CA ARG A 161 0.21 1.70 26.64
C ARG A 161 -0.48 2.36 25.44
N TYR A 162 -0.34 1.81 24.24
CA TYR A 162 -0.84 2.42 23.00
C TYR A 162 -2.34 2.80 23.06
N GLY A 163 -3.19 1.89 23.54
CA GLY A 163 -4.64 2.13 23.58
C GLY A 163 -5.06 3.31 24.47
N ASP A 164 -4.27 3.64 25.48
CA ASP A 164 -4.55 4.72 26.43
C ASP A 164 -3.78 6.00 26.09
N GLU A 165 -2.56 5.87 25.55
CA GLU A 165 -1.58 6.95 25.50
C GLU A 165 -1.20 7.41 24.08
N HIS A 166 -1.70 6.78 23.00
CA HIS A 166 -1.32 7.15 21.62
C HIS A 166 -1.67 8.60 21.23
N ASN A 167 -2.66 9.21 21.89
CA ASN A 167 -3.02 10.62 21.70
C ASN A 167 -2.19 11.59 22.55
N ASN A 168 -1.35 11.08 23.46
CA ASN A 168 -0.49 11.91 24.29
C ASN A 168 0.89 12.05 23.61
N PRO A 169 1.27 13.22 23.10
CA PRO A 169 2.57 13.41 22.44
C PRO A 169 3.77 13.23 23.38
N LEU A 170 3.58 13.27 24.71
CA LEU A 170 4.65 13.11 25.70
C LEU A 170 4.90 11.64 26.09
N SER A 171 4.02 10.71 25.73
CA SER A 171 4.04 9.34 26.26
C SER A 171 4.98 8.38 25.51
N ASN A 172 5.43 8.78 24.32
CA ASN A 172 6.08 7.91 23.33
C ASN A 172 5.42 6.52 23.26
N ALA A 173 4.09 6.49 23.09
CA ALA A 173 3.32 5.25 23.07
C ALA A 173 3.04 4.72 21.64
N ILE A 174 3.30 5.51 20.60
CA ILE A 174 3.03 5.15 19.21
C ILE A 174 4.03 4.11 18.66
N SER A 175 3.71 3.52 17.51
CA SER A 175 4.55 2.48 16.90
C SER A 175 5.80 3.03 16.21
N ASN A 176 5.75 4.28 15.75
CA ASN A 176 6.74 4.90 14.87
C ASN A 176 6.92 4.19 13.52
N LEU A 177 6.05 3.25 13.14
CA LEU A 177 6.22 2.43 11.93
C LEU A 177 5.91 3.16 10.61
N SER A 178 5.36 4.38 10.65
CA SER A 178 4.91 5.10 9.46
C SER A 178 5.99 5.32 8.39
N PRO A 179 7.29 5.56 8.68
CA PRO A 179 8.31 5.68 7.63
C PRO A 179 8.49 4.38 6.86
N TRP A 180 8.49 3.23 7.53
CA TRP A 180 8.64 1.93 6.89
C TRP A 180 7.36 1.50 6.15
N PHE A 181 6.18 1.87 6.67
CA PHE A 181 4.92 1.66 5.96
C PHE A 181 4.89 2.47 4.67
N HIS A 182 5.21 3.77 4.73
CA HIS A 182 5.15 4.67 3.57
C HIS A 182 5.97 4.16 2.38
N PHE A 183 7.20 3.70 2.62
CA PHE A 183 8.08 3.18 1.56
C PHE A 183 7.90 1.68 1.25
N GLY A 184 6.90 1.01 1.84
CA GLY A 184 6.68 -0.42 1.64
C GLY A 184 7.84 -1.29 2.15
N MET A 185 8.67 -0.77 3.06
CA MET A 185 9.82 -1.49 3.60
C MET A 185 9.40 -2.60 4.55
N ILE A 186 8.20 -2.53 5.12
CA ILE A 186 7.56 -3.59 5.91
C ILE A 186 6.06 -3.64 5.58
N SER A 187 5.50 -4.84 5.49
CA SER A 187 4.08 -5.03 5.22
C SER A 187 3.23 -4.72 6.47
N VAL A 188 2.22 -3.86 6.31
CA VAL A 188 1.21 -3.62 7.37
C VAL A 188 0.49 -4.91 7.74
N GLN A 189 0.15 -5.74 6.75
CA GLN A 189 -0.49 -7.04 6.99
C GLN A 189 0.38 -7.95 7.88
N ARG A 190 1.71 -7.98 7.66
CA ARG A 190 2.64 -8.69 8.54
C ARG A 190 2.56 -8.13 9.96
N CYS A 191 2.64 -6.81 10.14
CA CYS A 191 2.52 -6.19 11.47
C CYS A 191 1.21 -6.55 12.19
N ILE A 192 0.09 -6.59 11.46
CA ILE A 192 -1.21 -6.97 12.04
C ILE A 192 -1.22 -8.44 12.46
N LEU A 193 -0.64 -9.35 11.67
CA LEU A 193 -0.53 -10.76 12.04
C LEU A 193 0.24 -10.93 13.36
N GLU A 194 1.37 -10.25 13.52
CA GLU A 194 2.17 -10.32 14.76
C GLU A 194 1.43 -9.67 15.96
N ILE A 195 0.80 -8.51 15.77
CA ILE A 195 0.12 -7.77 16.85
C ILE A 195 -1.13 -8.53 17.36
N LYS A 196 -1.81 -9.29 16.49
CA LYS A 196 -3.03 -10.04 16.87
C LYS A 196 -2.76 -11.07 17.97
N GLU A 197 -1.55 -11.63 18.05
CA GLU A 197 -1.18 -12.58 19.10
C GLU A 197 -1.22 -11.95 20.51
N TYR A 198 -1.06 -10.63 20.60
CA TYR A 198 -1.15 -9.89 21.87
C TYR A 198 -2.57 -9.49 22.26
N LYS A 199 -3.60 -9.83 21.47
CA LYS A 199 -4.98 -9.38 21.70
C LYS A 199 -5.53 -9.82 23.06
N LYS A 200 -5.13 -11.00 23.55
CA LYS A 200 -5.54 -11.49 24.88
C LYS A 200 -4.94 -10.66 26.02
N LEU A 201 -3.73 -10.14 25.84
CA LEU A 201 -3.01 -9.36 26.85
C LEU A 201 -3.39 -7.89 26.82
N TYR A 202 -3.47 -7.29 25.62
CA TYR A 202 -3.61 -5.85 25.42
C TYR A 202 -4.74 -5.54 24.44
N LYS A 203 -5.94 -6.08 24.69
CA LYS A 203 -7.10 -5.98 23.78
C LYS A 203 -7.34 -4.57 23.26
N LYS A 204 -7.43 -3.58 24.17
CA LYS A 204 -7.68 -2.18 23.82
C LYS A 204 -6.62 -1.65 22.85
N SER A 205 -5.34 -1.84 23.17
CA SER A 205 -4.23 -1.39 22.34
C SER A 205 -4.18 -2.06 20.98
N VAL A 206 -4.42 -3.38 20.92
CA VAL A 206 -4.47 -4.12 19.65
C VAL A 206 -5.62 -3.63 18.78
N GLU A 207 -6.82 -3.47 19.34
CA GLU A 207 -7.99 -2.99 18.60
C GLU A 207 -7.80 -1.54 18.12
N SER A 208 -7.23 -0.67 18.95
CA SER A 208 -6.86 0.70 18.54
C SER A 208 -5.82 0.71 17.43
N PHE A 209 -4.79 -0.14 17.51
CA PHE A 209 -3.77 -0.19 16.46
C PHE A 209 -4.36 -0.70 15.14
N MET A 210 -5.21 -1.73 15.19
CA MET A 210 -5.91 -2.24 14.01
C MET A 210 -6.83 -1.19 13.39
N GLU A 211 -7.52 -0.37 14.19
CA GLU A 211 -8.35 0.72 13.68
C GLU A 211 -7.50 1.74 12.88
N GLU A 212 -6.35 2.15 13.40
CA GLU A 212 -5.48 3.12 12.72
C GLU A 212 -4.77 2.51 11.50
N ALA A 213 -4.14 1.34 11.67
CA ALA A 213 -3.31 0.72 10.63
C ALA A 213 -4.11 0.04 9.52
N ILE A 214 -5.38 -0.34 9.77
CA ILE A 214 -6.26 -0.93 8.77
C ILE A 214 -7.31 0.08 8.33
N ILE A 215 -8.20 0.50 9.23
CA ILE A 215 -9.40 1.25 8.84
C ILE A 215 -9.04 2.66 8.38
N ARG A 216 -8.25 3.41 9.16
CA ARG A 216 -7.87 4.79 8.83
C ARG A 216 -6.93 4.82 7.63
N LYS A 217 -5.93 3.93 7.60
CA LYS A 217 -5.00 3.82 6.47
C LYS A 217 -5.72 3.47 5.16
N GLU A 218 -6.53 2.41 5.13
CA GLU A 218 -7.22 1.99 3.90
C GLU A 218 -8.34 2.97 3.49
N LEU A 219 -8.90 3.73 4.44
CA LEU A 219 -9.80 4.86 4.13
C LEU A 219 -9.06 5.98 3.38
N SER A 220 -7.82 6.29 3.73
CA SER A 220 -7.01 7.27 3.00
C SER A 220 -6.77 6.83 1.56
N ASP A 221 -6.45 5.55 1.35
CA ASP A 221 -6.29 4.99 0.00
C ASP A 221 -7.63 5.02 -0.77
N ASN A 222 -8.74 4.69 -0.12
CA ASN A 222 -10.08 4.82 -0.69
C ASN A 222 -10.38 6.27 -1.12
N PHE A 223 -10.06 7.25 -0.28
CA PHE A 223 -10.25 8.67 -0.58
C PHE A 223 -9.43 9.08 -1.80
N CYS A 224 -8.12 8.82 -1.81
CA CYS A 224 -7.25 9.17 -2.93
C CYS A 224 -7.65 8.44 -4.23
N PHE A 225 -8.08 7.18 -4.14
CA PHE A 225 -8.45 6.38 -5.31
C PHE A 225 -9.74 6.87 -5.99
N TYR A 226 -10.75 7.23 -5.21
CA TYR A 226 -12.05 7.65 -5.75
C TYR A 226 -12.18 9.17 -5.97
N ASN A 227 -11.36 9.98 -5.28
CA ASN A 227 -11.39 11.43 -5.40
C ASN A 227 -10.23 11.96 -6.24
N LYS A 228 -10.48 12.29 -7.50
CA LYS A 228 -9.45 12.90 -8.38
C LYS A 228 -8.93 14.26 -7.89
N LYS A 229 -9.60 14.88 -6.92
CA LYS A 229 -9.25 16.18 -6.35
C LYS A 229 -8.85 16.06 -4.87
N TYR A 230 -8.31 14.91 -4.44
CA TYR A 230 -7.96 14.62 -3.05
C TYR A 230 -6.98 15.64 -2.41
N ASP A 231 -6.26 16.40 -3.24
CA ASP A 231 -5.25 17.41 -2.90
C ASP A 231 -5.75 18.85 -3.11
N LEU A 232 -7.04 19.03 -3.42
CA LEU A 232 -7.67 20.34 -3.64
C LEU A 232 -8.89 20.54 -2.72
N ILE A 233 -9.26 21.79 -2.45
CA ILE A 233 -10.42 22.12 -1.60
C ILE A 233 -11.71 21.55 -2.20
N GLU A 234 -11.82 21.51 -3.52
CA GLU A 234 -12.97 20.95 -4.24
C GLU A 234 -13.12 19.43 -4.05
N GLY A 235 -12.10 18.76 -3.50
CA GLY A 235 -12.19 17.36 -3.07
C GLY A 235 -12.86 17.17 -1.71
N ALA A 236 -13.07 18.23 -0.93
CA ALA A 236 -13.77 18.17 0.34
C ALA A 236 -15.29 17.95 0.16
N TYR A 237 -15.98 17.58 1.24
CA TYR A 237 -17.43 17.45 1.21
C TYR A 237 -18.12 18.82 1.01
N PRO A 238 -19.28 18.88 0.32
CA PRO A 238 -19.96 20.14 0.01
C PRO A 238 -20.21 21.05 1.23
N TRP A 239 -20.61 20.46 2.37
CA TRP A 239 -20.83 21.20 3.62
C TRP A 239 -19.55 21.86 4.15
N ALA A 240 -18.39 21.21 3.96
CA ALA A 240 -17.10 21.73 4.40
C ALA A 240 -16.66 22.90 3.49
N ILE A 241 -16.90 22.78 2.19
CA ILE A 241 -16.63 23.87 1.24
C ILE A 241 -17.53 25.08 1.54
N GLU A 242 -18.82 24.84 1.80
CA GLU A 242 -19.78 25.89 2.15
C GLU A 242 -19.36 26.64 3.42
N THR A 243 -18.99 25.90 4.48
CA THR A 243 -18.56 26.54 5.74
C THR A 243 -17.27 27.33 5.57
N LEU A 244 -16.28 26.81 4.82
CA LEU A 244 -15.04 27.54 4.54
C LEU A 244 -15.31 28.83 3.77
N ASN A 245 -16.21 28.79 2.79
CA ASN A 245 -16.57 29.98 2.00
C ASN A 245 -17.30 31.04 2.84
N LYS A 246 -18.20 30.63 3.75
CA LYS A 246 -18.88 31.57 4.67
C LYS A 246 -17.90 32.35 5.56
N HIS A 247 -16.78 31.72 5.93
CA HIS A 247 -15.77 32.30 6.82
C HIS A 247 -14.54 32.85 6.09
N ARG A 248 -14.57 32.98 4.76
CA ARG A 248 -13.39 33.37 3.97
C ARG A 248 -12.90 34.79 4.27
N ASN A 249 -13.82 35.68 4.67
CA ASN A 249 -13.56 37.09 4.98
C ASN A 249 -13.85 37.43 6.44
N SER A 250 -13.91 36.42 7.32
CA SER A 250 -14.07 36.59 8.77
C SER A 250 -12.73 36.90 9.44
#